data_AF-A0A3B9VYY5-F1
#
_entry.id   AF-A0A3B9VYY5-F1
#
_cell.length_a   1.000
_cell.length_b   1.000
_cell.length_c   1.000
_cell.angle_alpha   90.00
_cell.angle_beta   90.00
_cell.angle_gamma   90.00
#
_symmetry.space_group_name_H-M   'P 1'
#
loop_
_entity.id
_entity.type
_entity.pdbx_description
1 polymer ?
#
loop_
_entity_poly.entity_id
_entity_poly.type
_entity_poly.pdbx_seq_one_letter_code
_entity_poly.pdbx_strand_id
1 'polypeptide(L)'
;MRETALDILDRGGDVARWEEEDTGLAKQRQHVLERLRTKLTGPQPAPKRLKRPLPHGVAFNVGDAVLLRSPGGKRAIVVVVGHKPGWPKGTENPVVELLLWEDTGELPTREFMATAPPLHTDSEVPTTLREGPPRIRPNLFSVFTAHKASAFNADIGDVIATDIPRPPAGDYLDGSVMTGHVMLSGVQWKWFGVFMDQPRYEAMRELTRAHTRPRR
;
A
#
# COMPACT_ATOMS: atom_id res chain seq x y z
N MET A 1 9.74 -20.93 -29.46
CA MET A 1 9.80 -21.07 -27.99
C MET A 1 9.62 -22.51 -27.51
N ARG A 2 8.53 -23.22 -27.88
CA ARG A 2 8.32 -24.63 -27.48
C ARG A 2 9.42 -25.57 -27.97
N GLU A 3 9.78 -25.47 -29.24
CA GLU A 3 10.83 -26.31 -29.85
C GLU A 3 12.20 -26.07 -29.22
N THR A 4 12.56 -24.81 -28.99
CA THR A 4 13.79 -24.42 -28.28
C THR A 4 13.87 -25.02 -26.88
N ALA A 5 12.75 -25.05 -26.15
CA ALA A 5 12.70 -25.64 -24.82
C ALA A 5 12.86 -27.16 -24.86
N LEU A 6 12.28 -27.84 -25.86
CA LEU A 6 12.44 -29.28 -26.05
C LEU A 6 13.88 -29.65 -26.42
N ASP A 7 14.50 -28.89 -27.32
CA ASP A 7 15.90 -29.08 -27.72
C ASP A 7 16.88 -28.90 -26.55
N ILE A 8 16.62 -27.96 -25.63
CA ILE A 8 17.40 -27.81 -24.39
C ILE A 8 17.22 -29.04 -23.47
N LEU A 9 16.00 -29.58 -23.38
CA LEU A 9 15.72 -30.79 -22.59
C LEU A 9 16.36 -32.04 -23.22
N ASP A 10 16.40 -32.13 -24.55
CA ASP A 10 17.05 -33.21 -25.29
C ASP A 10 18.56 -33.24 -25.07
N ARG A 11 19.18 -32.07 -24.88
CA ARG A 11 20.60 -31.93 -24.53
C ARG A 11 20.91 -32.18 -23.05
N GLY A 12 19.94 -32.69 -22.28
CA GLY A 12 20.10 -33.01 -20.86
C GLY A 12 19.83 -31.84 -19.90
N GLY A 13 19.47 -30.67 -20.43
CA GLY A 13 19.22 -29.48 -19.64
C GLY A 13 20.42 -29.05 -18.80
N ASP A 14 20.19 -28.77 -17.52
CA ASP A 14 21.19 -28.35 -16.54
C ASP A 14 21.61 -29.47 -15.58
N VAL A 15 21.20 -30.72 -15.80
CA VAL A 15 21.38 -31.85 -14.85
C VAL A 15 22.83 -32.06 -14.44
N ALA A 16 23.78 -31.93 -15.38
CA ALA A 16 25.22 -32.10 -15.09
C ALA A 16 25.72 -31.13 -14.00
N ARG A 17 25.21 -29.89 -13.98
CA ARG A 17 25.54 -28.91 -12.93
C ARG A 17 25.07 -29.37 -11.56
N TRP A 18 23.93 -30.05 -11.49
CA TRP A 18 23.39 -30.57 -10.24
C TRP A 18 24.12 -31.84 -9.79
N GLU A 19 24.65 -32.64 -10.72
CA GLU A 19 25.44 -33.83 -10.42
C GLU A 19 26.79 -33.48 -9.78
N GLU A 20 27.39 -32.35 -10.17
CA GLU A 20 28.59 -31.79 -9.54
C GLU A 20 28.37 -31.37 -8.08
N GLU A 21 27.14 -30.95 -7.73
CA GLU A 21 26.78 -30.52 -6.37
C GLU A 21 26.30 -31.69 -5.49
N ASP A 22 25.34 -32.48 -5.97
CA ASP A 22 24.76 -33.62 -5.25
C ASP A 22 24.01 -34.59 -6.22
N THR A 23 24.43 -35.85 -6.24
CA THR A 23 23.83 -36.88 -7.12
C THR A 23 22.36 -37.19 -6.82
N GLY A 24 21.89 -36.97 -5.60
CA GLY A 24 20.47 -37.03 -5.22
C GLY A 24 19.66 -35.87 -5.79
N LEU A 25 20.20 -34.64 -5.76
CA LEU A 25 19.58 -33.46 -6.39
C LEU A 25 19.53 -33.59 -7.92
N ALA A 26 20.56 -34.17 -8.54
CA ALA A 26 20.58 -34.46 -9.97
C ALA A 26 19.41 -35.39 -10.39
N LYS A 27 19.15 -36.45 -9.63
CA LYS A 27 18.00 -37.36 -9.88
C LYS A 27 16.66 -36.65 -9.73
N GLN A 28 16.50 -35.81 -8.70
CA GLN A 28 15.28 -35.00 -8.53
C GLN A 28 15.10 -34.03 -9.69
N ARG A 29 16.19 -33.39 -10.13
CA ARG A 29 16.17 -32.46 -11.26
C ARG A 29 15.75 -33.17 -12.55
N GLN A 30 16.31 -34.34 -12.82
CA GLN A 30 15.97 -35.14 -14.00
C GLN A 30 14.48 -35.50 -14.01
N HIS A 31 13.91 -35.89 -12.88
CA HIS A 31 12.47 -36.14 -12.75
C HIS A 31 11.61 -34.88 -13.02
N VAL A 32 12.06 -33.70 -12.58
CA VAL A 32 11.38 -32.43 -12.88
C VAL A 32 11.42 -32.12 -14.39
N LEU A 33 12.56 -32.35 -15.05
CA LEU A 33 12.72 -32.14 -16.49
C LEU A 33 11.87 -33.10 -17.32
N GLU A 34 11.77 -34.38 -16.93
CA GLU A 34 10.86 -35.34 -17.54
C GLU A 34 9.39 -34.90 -17.43
N ARG A 35 8.97 -34.46 -16.24
CA ARG A 35 7.60 -33.93 -16.04
C ARG A 35 7.35 -32.67 -16.86
N LEU A 36 8.34 -31.80 -17.02
CA LEU A 36 8.26 -30.62 -17.87
C LEU A 36 8.12 -31.03 -19.35
N ARG A 37 8.90 -32.02 -19.81
CA ARG A 37 8.80 -32.57 -21.16
C ARG A 37 7.39 -33.06 -21.45
N THR A 38 6.81 -33.86 -20.55
CA THR A 38 5.41 -34.33 -20.68
C THR A 38 4.41 -33.17 -20.76
N LYS A 39 4.59 -32.10 -19.97
CA LYS A 39 3.72 -30.91 -20.02
C LYS A 39 3.88 -30.11 -21.32
N LEU A 40 5.08 -30.05 -21.87
CA LEU A 40 5.35 -29.34 -23.11
C LEU A 40 4.85 -30.13 -24.32
N THR A 41 4.92 -31.46 -24.31
CA THR A 41 4.45 -32.31 -25.41
C THR A 41 2.94 -32.57 -25.36
N GLY A 42 2.35 -32.58 -24.17
CA GLY A 42 0.90 -32.77 -23.97
C GLY A 42 0.03 -31.55 -24.34
N PRO A 43 -1.31 -31.71 -24.27
CA PRO A 43 -2.24 -30.62 -24.51
C PRO A 43 -2.01 -29.50 -23.50
N GLN A 44 -1.83 -28.27 -23.99
CA GLN A 44 -1.69 -27.12 -23.11
C GLN A 44 -3.01 -26.88 -22.38
N PRO A 45 -3.01 -26.71 -21.04
CA PRO A 45 -4.22 -26.36 -20.32
C PRO A 45 -4.78 -25.06 -20.87
N ALA A 46 -6.10 -24.99 -21.02
CA ALA A 46 -6.77 -23.77 -21.45
C ALA A 46 -6.35 -22.59 -20.55
N PRO A 47 -6.17 -21.38 -21.11
CA PRO A 47 -5.85 -20.20 -20.31
C PRO A 47 -6.83 -20.04 -19.15
N LYS A 48 -6.31 -20.08 -17.92
CA LYS A 48 -7.13 -19.87 -16.73
C LYS A 48 -7.50 -18.40 -16.65
N ARG A 49 -8.80 -18.09 -16.73
CA ARG A 49 -9.31 -16.76 -16.39
C ARG A 49 -9.10 -16.54 -14.90
N LEU A 50 -8.14 -15.69 -14.54
CA LEU A 50 -7.92 -15.31 -13.14
C LEU A 50 -9.14 -14.54 -12.65
N LYS A 51 -9.69 -14.95 -11.49
CA LYS A 51 -10.72 -14.17 -10.81
C LYS A 51 -10.09 -12.86 -10.35
N ARG A 52 -10.81 -11.75 -10.57
CA ARG A 52 -10.39 -10.46 -9.99
C ARG A 52 -10.42 -10.59 -8.46
N PRO A 53 -9.36 -10.18 -7.76
CA PRO A 53 -9.39 -10.13 -6.31
C PRO A 53 -10.49 -9.17 -5.86
N LEU A 54 -11.24 -9.55 -4.81
CA LEU A 54 -12.19 -8.66 -4.15
C LEU A 54 -11.48 -7.98 -2.97
N PRO A 55 -11.84 -6.72 -2.65
CA PRO A 55 -11.39 -6.10 -1.42
C PRO A 55 -11.79 -6.96 -0.22
N HIS A 56 -10.86 -7.18 0.70
CA HIS A 56 -11.16 -7.77 2.00
C HIS A 56 -11.40 -6.61 2.96
N GLY A 57 -12.67 -6.35 3.31
CA GLY A 57 -13.04 -5.29 4.25
C GLY A 57 -14.26 -4.48 3.80
N VAL A 58 -14.51 -3.40 4.52
CA VAL A 58 -15.54 -2.40 4.20
C VAL A 58 -15.18 -1.69 2.90
N ALA A 59 -16.17 -1.52 2.02
CA ALA A 59 -16.02 -0.68 0.85
C ALA A 59 -16.08 0.79 1.28
N PHE A 60 -15.05 1.57 0.94
CA PHE A 60 -14.96 2.99 1.29
C PHE A 60 -15.27 3.84 0.07
N ASN A 61 -16.09 4.87 0.27
CA ASN A 61 -16.38 5.90 -0.71
C ASN A 61 -15.55 7.16 -0.46
N VAL A 62 -15.35 7.97 -1.50
CA VAL A 62 -14.76 9.30 -1.32
C VAL A 62 -15.67 10.13 -0.43
N GLY A 63 -15.09 10.80 0.57
CA GLY A 63 -15.80 11.55 1.60
C GLY A 63 -16.12 10.74 2.86
N ASP A 64 -15.82 9.44 2.91
CA ASP A 64 -15.93 8.68 4.16
C ASP A 64 -14.86 9.14 5.15
N ALA A 65 -15.29 9.51 6.36
CA ALA A 65 -14.43 9.81 7.48
C ALA A 65 -14.39 8.63 8.44
N VAL A 66 -13.17 8.22 8.80
CA VAL A 66 -12.91 7.03 9.59
C VAL A 66 -12.15 7.42 10.85
N LEU A 67 -12.69 7.04 12.00
CA LEU A 67 -11.99 7.08 13.27
C LEU A 67 -11.10 5.84 13.38
N LEU A 68 -9.79 6.04 13.47
CA LEU A 68 -8.81 4.99 13.70
C LEU A 68 -8.45 4.91 15.18
N ARG A 69 -8.13 3.70 15.65
CA ARG A 69 -7.66 3.41 17.00
C ARG A 69 -6.29 2.74 16.95
N SER A 70 -5.36 3.21 17.78
CA SER A 70 -4.11 2.51 18.00
C SER A 70 -4.24 1.48 19.14
N PRO A 71 -3.39 0.43 19.14
CA PRO A 71 -3.26 -0.45 20.31
C PRO A 71 -2.91 0.32 21.60
N GLY A 72 -2.13 1.40 21.50
CA GLY A 72 -1.81 2.32 22.60
C GLY A 72 -2.96 3.23 23.04
N GLY A 73 -4.16 3.10 22.47
CA GLY A 73 -5.35 3.88 22.86
C GLY A 73 -5.45 5.26 22.21
N LYS A 74 -4.54 5.64 21.31
CA LYS A 74 -4.65 6.89 20.55
C LYS A 74 -5.77 6.80 19.53
N ARG A 75 -6.39 7.94 19.23
CA ARG A 75 -7.34 8.06 18.14
C ARG A 75 -6.84 9.03 17.09
N ALA A 76 -7.24 8.78 15.84
CA ALA A 76 -6.99 9.67 14.73
C ALA A 76 -8.14 9.63 13.73
N ILE A 77 -8.25 10.65 12.89
CA ILE A 77 -9.27 10.74 11.86
C ILE A 77 -8.58 10.68 10.51
N VAL A 78 -9.03 9.78 9.65
CA VAL A 78 -8.72 9.83 8.22
C VAL A 78 -9.96 10.16 7.42
N VAL A 79 -9.79 10.85 6.29
CA VAL A 79 -10.84 11.03 5.30
C VAL A 79 -10.40 10.43 3.97
N VAL A 80 -11.27 9.66 3.35
CA VAL A 80 -11.05 9.08 2.02
C VAL A 80 -11.21 10.19 0.98
N VAL A 81 -10.14 10.50 0.25
CA VAL A 81 -10.10 11.60 -0.73
C VAL A 81 -10.00 11.10 -2.18
N GLY A 82 -9.91 9.79 -2.37
CA GLY A 82 -9.86 9.20 -3.70
C GLY A 82 -9.63 7.70 -3.66
N HIS A 83 -9.47 7.12 -4.84
CA HIS A 83 -9.08 5.73 -5.03
C HIS A 83 -7.96 5.66 -6.06
N LYS A 84 -7.10 4.66 -5.92
CA LYS A 84 -6.08 4.35 -6.91
C LYS A 84 -6.01 2.86 -7.20
N PRO A 85 -5.59 2.47 -8.41
CA PRO A 85 -5.31 1.07 -8.73
C PRO A 85 -4.33 0.47 -7.71
N GLY A 86 -4.72 -0.66 -7.15
CA GLY A 86 -3.96 -1.41 -6.16
C GLY A 86 -3.28 -2.65 -6.72
N TRP A 87 -2.61 -3.36 -5.83
CA TRP A 87 -2.15 -4.72 -6.05
C TRP A 87 -2.97 -5.68 -5.18
N PRO A 88 -3.38 -6.86 -5.69
CA PRO A 88 -3.17 -7.37 -7.04
C PRO A 88 -3.96 -6.60 -8.11
N LYS A 89 -3.53 -6.70 -9.38
CA LYS A 89 -4.14 -5.95 -10.49
C LYS A 89 -5.67 -6.12 -10.52
N GLY A 90 -6.38 -5.00 -10.62
CA GLY A 90 -7.85 -4.96 -10.65
C GLY A 90 -8.49 -4.71 -9.29
N THR A 91 -7.70 -4.46 -8.24
CA THR A 91 -8.18 -3.89 -6.97
C THR A 91 -8.04 -2.38 -6.97
N GLU A 92 -8.82 -1.74 -6.11
CA GLU A 92 -8.73 -0.32 -5.82
C GLU A 92 -8.45 -0.11 -4.34
N ASN A 93 -7.48 0.74 -4.06
CA ASN A 93 -7.11 1.12 -2.71
C ASN A 93 -7.67 2.52 -2.44
N PRO A 94 -8.38 2.73 -1.32
CA PRO A 94 -8.73 4.08 -0.91
C PRO A 94 -7.43 4.85 -0.63
N VAL A 95 -7.43 6.10 -1.08
CA VAL A 95 -6.41 7.10 -0.75
C VAL A 95 -7.01 7.97 0.34
N VAL A 96 -6.30 8.08 1.46
CA VAL A 96 -6.79 8.79 2.64
C VAL A 96 -5.83 9.87 3.09
N GLU A 97 -6.38 10.91 3.68
CA GLU A 97 -5.66 11.94 4.41
C GLU A 97 -5.85 11.75 5.90
N LEU A 98 -4.75 11.64 6.63
CA LEU A 98 -4.75 11.64 8.09
C LEU A 98 -4.78 13.10 8.56
N LEU A 99 -5.78 13.48 9.34
CA LEU A 99 -6.01 14.87 9.72
C LEU A 99 -5.20 15.26 10.95
N LEU A 100 -4.73 16.51 11.01
CA LEU A 100 -4.24 17.12 12.23
C LEU A 100 -5.44 17.40 13.15
N TRP A 101 -5.75 16.43 13.99
CA TRP A 101 -6.79 16.50 15.00
C TRP A 101 -6.18 16.33 16.40
N GLU A 102 -6.65 17.12 17.36
CA GLU A 102 -6.37 16.92 18.78
C GLU A 102 -7.52 16.15 19.39
N ASP A 103 -7.22 14.95 19.86
CA ASP A 103 -8.23 14.11 20.52
C ASP A 103 -8.56 14.68 21.91
N THR A 104 -9.72 15.30 22.04
CA THR A 104 -10.25 15.86 23.30
C THR A 104 -11.25 14.95 24.01
N GLY A 105 -11.50 13.75 23.49
CA GLY A 105 -12.60 12.90 23.97
C GLY A 105 -13.79 12.85 23.00
N GLU A 106 -14.09 13.97 22.34
CA GLU A 106 -15.25 14.16 21.47
C GLU A 106 -14.90 14.01 19.99
N LEU A 107 -15.86 13.54 19.17
CA LEU A 107 -15.66 13.46 17.73
C LEU A 107 -15.71 14.87 17.10
N PRO A 108 -14.84 15.16 16.12
CA PRO A 108 -14.84 16.45 15.46
C PRO A 108 -16.09 16.63 14.58
N THR A 109 -16.43 17.88 14.31
CA THR A 109 -17.55 18.22 13.42
C THR A 109 -17.25 17.85 11.97
N ARG A 110 -18.31 17.71 11.16
CA ARG A 110 -18.17 17.53 9.70
C ARG A 110 -17.38 18.65 9.04
N GLU A 111 -17.60 19.90 9.47
CA GLU A 111 -16.87 21.06 8.98
C GLU A 111 -15.36 20.97 9.28
N PHE A 112 -15.01 20.50 10.48
CA PHE A 112 -13.61 20.25 10.82
C PHE A 112 -13.03 19.16 9.91
N MET A 113 -13.72 18.04 9.71
CA MET A 113 -13.22 16.97 8.82
C MET A 113 -13.04 17.44 7.37
N ALA A 114 -13.87 18.38 6.90
CA ALA A 114 -13.76 18.97 5.57
C ALA A 114 -12.55 19.91 5.43
N THR A 115 -12.15 20.62 6.50
CA THR A 115 -11.21 21.75 6.41
C THR A 115 -9.90 21.56 7.16
N ALA A 116 -9.82 20.58 8.07
CA ALA A 116 -8.64 20.37 8.89
C ALA A 116 -7.41 20.06 8.02
N PRO A 117 -6.20 20.50 8.42
CA PRO A 117 -5.00 20.22 7.64
C PRO A 117 -4.70 18.71 7.61
N PRO A 118 -4.30 18.15 6.46
CA PRO A 118 -3.72 16.81 6.43
C PRO A 118 -2.33 16.83 7.08
N LEU A 119 -1.89 15.68 7.60
CA LEU A 119 -0.53 15.56 8.12
C LEU A 119 0.50 15.72 7.01
N HIS A 120 1.48 16.56 7.26
CA HIS A 120 2.63 16.78 6.40
C HIS A 120 3.78 15.87 6.78
N THR A 121 4.66 15.64 5.81
CA THR A 121 5.90 14.90 5.99
C THR A 121 7.03 15.59 5.24
N ASP A 122 8.23 15.45 5.78
CA ASP A 122 9.52 15.82 5.19
C ASP A 122 10.30 14.58 4.71
N SER A 123 9.69 13.39 4.80
CA SER A 123 10.36 12.10 4.62
C SER A 123 10.61 11.76 3.16
N GLU A 124 11.41 12.56 2.47
CA GLU A 124 11.92 12.24 1.15
C GLU A 124 13.08 11.24 1.26
N VAL A 125 13.29 10.42 0.22
CA VAL A 125 14.47 9.54 0.19
C VAL A 125 15.71 10.43 0.16
N PRO A 126 16.72 10.21 1.02
CA PRO A 126 18.01 10.87 0.87
C PRO A 126 18.62 10.43 -0.47
N THR A 127 18.51 11.27 -1.48
CA THR A 127 19.15 11.00 -2.77
C THR A 127 20.44 11.77 -2.86
N THR A 128 21.53 11.08 -3.22
CA THR A 128 22.81 11.71 -3.62
C THR A 128 22.65 12.68 -4.81
N LEU A 129 21.50 12.63 -5.49
CA LEU A 129 21.16 13.41 -6.67
C LEU A 129 20.40 14.71 -6.36
N ARG A 130 20.08 15.01 -5.09
CA ARG A 130 19.33 16.22 -4.76
C ARG A 130 20.05 17.06 -3.73
N GLU A 131 20.44 18.25 -4.16
CA GLU A 131 20.88 19.34 -3.29
C GLU A 131 19.66 20.12 -2.79
N GLY A 132 19.64 20.47 -1.51
CA GLY A 132 18.62 21.33 -0.90
C GLY A 132 17.86 20.67 0.27
N PRO A 133 17.12 21.48 1.05
CA PRO A 133 16.40 20.99 2.21
C PRO A 133 15.26 20.04 1.82
N PRO A 134 14.84 19.13 2.74
CA PRO A 134 13.66 18.31 2.55
C PRO A 134 12.43 19.16 2.25
N ARG A 135 11.60 18.74 1.28
CA ARG A 135 10.29 19.39 1.05
C ARG A 135 9.27 18.87 2.05
N ILE A 136 8.66 19.80 2.76
CA ILE A 136 7.46 19.55 3.57
C ILE A 136 6.26 19.50 2.62
N ARG A 137 5.58 18.36 2.56
CA ARG A 137 4.42 18.13 1.68
C ARG A 137 3.31 17.38 2.43
N PRO A 138 2.03 17.54 2.07
CA PRO A 138 0.96 16.68 2.58
C PRO A 138 1.28 15.21 2.34
N ASN A 139 1.04 14.34 3.32
CA ASN A 139 1.21 12.90 3.21
C ASN A 139 -0.15 12.22 3.06
N LEU A 140 -0.41 11.73 1.86
CA LEU A 140 -1.57 10.91 1.55
C LEU A 140 -1.18 9.43 1.67
N PHE A 141 -2.15 8.59 2.02
CA PHE A 141 -1.92 7.18 2.24
C PHE A 141 -2.79 6.34 1.31
N SER A 142 -2.17 5.54 0.45
CA SER A 142 -2.84 4.46 -0.27
C SER A 142 -2.99 3.27 0.65
N VAL A 143 -4.22 2.90 0.99
CA VAL A 143 -4.47 1.81 1.94
C VAL A 143 -4.72 0.49 1.22
N PHE A 144 -3.88 -0.51 1.45
CA PHE A 144 -4.01 -1.82 0.82
C PHE A 144 -5.17 -2.62 1.44
N THR A 145 -6.14 -3.01 0.61
CA THR A 145 -7.36 -3.74 1.03
C THR A 145 -7.45 -5.15 0.48
N ALA A 146 -6.56 -5.53 -0.43
CA ALA A 146 -6.66 -6.79 -1.17
C ALA A 146 -6.18 -8.04 -0.41
N HIS A 147 -5.71 -7.90 0.82
CA HIS A 147 -5.27 -9.01 1.66
C HIS A 147 -6.21 -9.18 2.86
N LYS A 148 -6.59 -10.43 3.18
CA LYS A 148 -7.43 -10.73 4.34
C LYS A 148 -6.85 -10.17 5.66
N ALA A 149 -5.53 -10.19 5.81
CA ALA A 149 -4.82 -9.61 6.96
C ALA A 149 -4.94 -8.08 7.05
N SER A 150 -5.40 -7.42 5.98
CA SER A 150 -5.60 -5.98 5.88
C SER A 150 -7.08 -5.59 5.99
N ALA A 151 -7.96 -6.54 6.29
CA ALA A 151 -9.39 -6.27 6.40
C ALA A 151 -9.69 -5.27 7.53
N PHE A 152 -10.42 -4.22 7.17
CA PHE A 152 -10.93 -3.26 8.14
C PHE A 152 -11.98 -3.91 9.04
N ASN A 153 -11.92 -3.62 10.34
CA ASN A 153 -12.84 -4.15 11.36
C ASN A 153 -12.94 -3.17 12.55
N ALA A 154 -13.81 -3.47 13.51
CA ALA A 154 -14.08 -2.62 14.67
C ALA A 154 -12.86 -2.39 15.59
N ASP A 155 -11.90 -3.32 15.61
CA ASP A 155 -10.66 -3.17 16.39
C ASP A 155 -9.76 -2.09 15.79
N ILE A 156 -9.86 -1.88 14.47
CA ILE A 156 -9.09 -0.85 13.75
C ILE A 156 -9.78 0.50 13.89
N GLY A 157 -11.10 0.54 13.74
CA GLY A 157 -11.82 1.81 13.69
C GLY A 157 -13.27 1.70 13.24
N ASP A 158 -13.90 2.87 13.05
CA ASP A 158 -15.28 3.00 12.58
C ASP A 158 -15.41 4.11 11.54
N VAL A 159 -16.31 3.92 10.57
CA VAL A 159 -16.77 5.03 9.73
C VAL A 159 -17.70 5.91 10.57
N ILE A 160 -17.33 7.17 10.78
CA ILE A 160 -18.05 8.08 11.68
C ILE A 160 -18.86 9.15 10.93
N ALA A 161 -18.56 9.37 9.66
CA ALA A 161 -19.33 10.23 8.78
C ALA A 161 -19.08 9.86 7.31
N THR A 162 -20.08 10.11 6.47
CA THR A 162 -19.99 9.97 5.01
C THR A 162 -20.12 11.34 4.34
N ASP A 163 -19.83 11.41 3.04
CA ASP A 163 -20.08 12.58 2.19
C ASP A 163 -19.40 13.88 2.71
N ILE A 164 -18.21 13.76 3.31
CA ILE A 164 -17.41 14.92 3.68
C ILE A 164 -16.84 15.57 2.41
N PRO A 165 -17.15 16.86 2.15
CA PRO A 165 -16.68 17.55 0.95
C PRO A 165 -15.21 17.95 1.12
N ARG A 166 -14.31 17.00 0.84
CA ARG A 166 -12.87 17.19 1.00
C ARG A 166 -12.13 16.82 -0.30
N PRO A 167 -11.73 17.79 -1.13
CA PRO A 167 -10.84 17.52 -2.24
C PRO A 167 -9.47 17.08 -1.71
N PRO A 168 -8.73 16.22 -2.44
CA PRO A 168 -7.38 15.83 -2.04
C PRO A 168 -6.47 17.07 -2.01
N ALA A 169 -5.53 17.11 -1.06
CA ALA A 169 -4.56 18.17 -0.86
C ALA A 169 -3.56 18.33 -2.02
N GLY A 170 -3.55 17.38 -2.95
CA GLY A 170 -2.90 17.49 -4.25
C GLY A 170 -3.09 16.21 -5.06
N ASP A 171 -2.56 16.21 -6.28
CA ASP A 171 -2.68 15.05 -7.17
C ASP A 171 -1.88 13.86 -6.63
N TYR A 172 -2.60 12.88 -6.09
CA TYR A 172 -2.03 11.64 -5.56
C TYR A 172 -1.63 10.64 -6.64
N LEU A 173 -1.96 10.87 -7.92
CA LEU A 173 -1.51 10.01 -9.02
C LEU A 173 -0.04 10.28 -9.39
N ASP A 174 0.42 11.52 -9.22
CA ASP A 174 1.84 11.93 -9.37
C ASP A 174 2.61 11.94 -8.04
N GLY A 175 1.92 11.70 -6.92
CA GLY A 175 2.51 11.68 -5.59
C GLY A 175 3.57 10.59 -5.42
N SER A 176 4.81 10.98 -5.13
CA SER A 176 5.90 10.05 -4.85
C SER A 176 6.93 10.62 -3.86
N VAL A 177 7.88 9.77 -3.46
CA VAL A 177 9.01 10.20 -2.63
C VAL A 177 9.92 11.21 -3.35
N MET A 178 9.91 11.25 -4.69
CA MET A 178 10.78 12.09 -5.52
C MET A 178 10.05 13.27 -6.17
N THR A 179 8.80 13.08 -6.56
CA THR A 179 8.01 13.99 -7.42
C THR A 179 6.65 14.29 -6.81
N GLY A 180 5.91 15.22 -7.43
CA GLY A 180 4.57 15.58 -7.04
C GLY A 180 4.47 16.59 -5.88
N HIS A 181 3.30 17.18 -5.75
CA HIS A 181 2.97 18.14 -4.69
C HIS A 181 2.63 17.46 -3.35
N VAL A 182 2.35 16.15 -3.37
CA VAL A 182 2.06 15.34 -2.19
C VAL A 182 3.04 14.17 -2.10
N MET A 183 3.27 13.70 -0.88
CA MET A 183 3.83 12.38 -0.64
C MET A 183 2.70 11.35 -0.67
N LEU A 184 2.93 10.23 -1.35
CA LEU A 184 2.02 9.08 -1.30
C LEU A 184 2.68 7.89 -0.63
N SER A 185 2.24 7.59 0.59
CA SER A 185 2.70 6.44 1.37
C SER A 185 1.78 5.23 1.16
N GLY A 186 2.33 4.02 1.19
CA GLY A 186 1.55 2.77 1.17
C GLY A 186 1.42 2.19 2.58
N VAL A 187 0.22 1.78 2.99
CA VAL A 187 -0.03 1.22 4.33
C VAL A 187 -1.19 0.24 4.31
N GLN A 188 -1.32 -0.62 5.32
CA GLN A 188 -2.54 -1.40 5.56
C GLN A 188 -3.29 -0.81 6.75
N TRP A 189 -4.61 -1.01 6.81
CA TRP A 189 -5.43 -0.49 7.91
C TRP A 189 -4.90 -0.82 9.31
N LYS A 190 -4.54 -2.08 9.55
CA LYS A 190 -3.94 -2.50 10.83
C LYS A 190 -2.63 -1.77 11.18
N TRP A 191 -1.83 -1.41 10.17
CA TRP A 191 -0.56 -0.73 10.37
C TRP A 191 -0.71 0.77 10.66
N PHE A 192 -1.86 1.38 10.37
CA PHE A 192 -2.13 2.75 10.84
C PHE A 192 -2.13 2.84 12.36
N GLY A 193 -2.81 1.91 13.04
CA GLY A 193 -2.83 1.87 14.51
C GLY A 193 -1.42 1.76 15.08
N VAL A 194 -0.59 0.88 14.52
CA VAL A 194 0.82 0.75 14.93
C VAL A 194 1.62 2.02 14.61
N PHE A 195 1.42 2.63 13.45
CA PHE A 195 2.09 3.87 13.05
C PHE A 195 1.77 5.03 14.00
N MET A 196 0.53 5.15 14.47
CA MET A 196 0.11 6.19 15.42
C MET A 196 0.87 6.11 16.76
N ASP A 197 1.35 4.93 17.15
CA ASP A 197 2.13 4.74 18.37
C ASP A 197 3.63 5.01 18.16
N GLN A 198 4.09 5.25 16.93
CA GLN A 198 5.49 5.55 16.65
C GLN A 198 5.83 7.04 16.84
N PRO A 199 7.08 7.39 17.22
CA PRO A 199 7.53 8.77 17.32
C PRO A 199 7.34 9.57 16.03
N ARG A 200 7.42 8.90 14.87
CA ARG A 200 7.22 9.51 13.56
C ARG A 200 5.83 10.13 13.39
N TYR A 201 4.79 9.54 13.98
CA TYR A 201 3.45 10.10 13.91
C TYR A 201 3.38 11.46 14.60
N GLU A 202 3.93 11.58 15.81
CA GLU A 202 3.95 12.86 16.52
C GLU A 202 4.87 13.89 15.83
N ALA A 203 6.00 13.45 15.27
CA ALA A 203 6.85 14.32 14.46
C ALA A 203 6.10 14.91 13.26
N MET A 204 5.28 14.11 12.56
CA MET A 204 4.43 14.62 11.48
C MET A 204 3.37 15.60 11.97
N ARG A 205 2.78 15.39 13.15
CA ARG A 205 1.82 16.33 13.75
C ARG A 205 2.48 17.66 14.08
N GLU A 206 3.64 17.65 14.74
CA GLU A 206 4.41 18.87 15.03
C GLU A 206 4.85 19.60 13.77
N LEU A 207 5.35 18.87 12.76
CA LEU A 207 5.70 19.43 11.46
C LEU A 207 4.49 20.13 10.82
N THR A 208 3.33 19.49 10.87
CA THR A 208 2.08 20.06 10.35
C THR A 208 1.70 21.32 11.12
N ARG A 209 1.69 21.28 12.47
CA ARG A 209 1.41 22.46 13.31
C ARG A 209 2.34 23.63 12.97
N ALA A 210 3.63 23.37 12.77
CA ALA A 210 4.60 24.39 12.41
C ALA A 210 4.35 24.98 11.01
N HIS A 211 3.91 24.15 10.06
CA HIS A 211 3.69 24.57 8.68
C HIS A 211 2.32 25.25 8.44
N THR A 212 1.31 24.91 9.23
CA THR A 212 -0.07 25.41 9.07
C THR A 212 -0.40 26.58 9.98
N ARG A 213 0.48 26.95 10.93
CA ARG A 213 0.32 28.20 11.68
C ARG A 213 0.46 29.39 10.73
N PRO A 214 -0.41 30.42 10.81
CA PRO A 214 -0.19 31.64 10.06
C PRO A 214 1.17 32.23 10.46
N ARG A 215 2.01 32.54 9.46
CA ARG A 215 3.24 33.31 9.70
C ARG A 215 2.82 34.63 10.34
N ARG A 216 3.29 34.86 11.57
CA ARG A 216 3.12 36.14 12.29
C ARG A 216 3.85 37.26 11.58
#